data_AF-A0A9X2X016-F1
#
_entry.id   AF-A0A9X2X016-F1
#
_cell.length_a   1.000
_cell.length_b   1.000
_cell.length_c   1.000
_cell.angle_alpha   90.00
_cell.angle_beta   90.00
_cell.angle_gamma   90.00
#
_symmetry.space_group_name_H-M   'P 1'
#
loop_
_entity.id
_entity.type
_entity.pdbx_description
1 polymer ?
#
loop_
_entity_poly.entity_id
_entity_poly.type
_entity_poly.pdbx_seq_one_letter_code
_entity_poly.pdbx_strand_id
1 'polypeptide(L)' 'MEGDVLVVDEQRPVGHAELVVVDLEGEQRLFKSHRIGGRLRLMPTVGPKESRWARRSDLRGVVVSQARRYGV' A
#
# COMPACT_ATOMS: atom_id res chain seq x y z
N MET A 1 0.73 2.28 -12.00
CA MET A 1 0.14 3.56 -11.56
C MET A 1 1.22 4.62 -11.64
N GLU A 2 1.77 4.79 -12.84
CA GLU A 2 2.86 5.74 -13.06
C GLU A 2 2.23 7.10 -13.43
N GLY A 3 2.69 8.18 -12.80
CA GLY A 3 2.13 9.53 -12.98
C GLY A 3 0.86 9.82 -12.18
N ASP A 4 0.35 8.87 -11.40
CA ASP A 4 -0.81 9.11 -10.52
C ASP A 4 -0.39 9.84 -9.23
N VAL A 5 -1.28 10.70 -8.71
CA VAL A 5 -1.15 11.31 -7.38
C VAL A 5 -2.03 10.53 -6.40
N LEU A 6 -1.45 10.11 -5.29
CA LEU A 6 -2.15 9.37 -4.24
C LEU A 6 -2.30 10.24 -2.99
N VAL A 7 -3.49 10.24 -2.40
CA VAL A 7 -3.74 10.81 -1.08
C VAL A 7 -3.72 9.67 -0.08
N VAL A 8 -2.88 9.80 0.95
CA VAL A 8 -2.65 8.78 1.97
C VAL A 8 -3.14 9.29 3.31
N ASP A 9 -3.96 8.50 3.98
CA ASP A 9 -4.33 8.69 5.38
C ASP A 9 -3.42 7.80 6.25
N GLU A 10 -2.54 8.45 7.02
CA GLU A 10 -1.57 7.77 7.88
C GLU A 10 -2.15 7.32 9.24
N GLN A 11 -3.31 7.84 9.62
CA GLN A 11 -3.95 7.53 10.90
C GLN A 11 -5.02 6.44 10.76
N ARG A 12 -5.52 6.22 9.54
CA ARG A 12 -6.52 5.19 9.24
C ARG A 12 -5.98 3.77 9.50
N PRO A 13 -6.70 2.94 10.27
CA PRO A 13 -6.39 1.52 10.40
C PRO A 13 -6.51 0.79 9.07
N VAL A 14 -5.55 -0.09 8.77
CA VAL A 14 -5.55 -0.89 7.54
C VAL A 14 -6.57 -2.01 7.58
N GLY A 15 -7.49 -2.00 6.64
CA GLY A 15 -8.51 -3.02 6.37
C GLY A 15 -8.04 -4.10 5.39
N HIS A 16 -8.97 -4.96 4.97
CA HIS A 16 -8.74 -5.98 3.94
C HIS A 16 -8.91 -5.38 2.53
N ALA A 17 -8.07 -5.81 1.59
CA ALA A 17 -8.04 -5.40 0.18
C ALA A 17 -7.81 -3.90 -0.07
N GLU A 18 -7.31 -3.16 0.92
CA GLU A 18 -6.96 -1.74 0.77
C GLU A 18 -5.61 -1.59 0.07
N LEU A 19 -5.45 -0.48 -0.67
CA LEU A 19 -4.16 -0.07 -1.19
C LEU A 19 -3.41 0.67 -0.08
N VAL A 20 -2.19 0.25 0.22
CA VAL A 20 -1.37 0.82 1.30
C VAL A 20 -0.01 1.25 0.79
N VAL A 21 0.52 2.31 1.41
CA VAL A 21 1.94 2.69 1.29
C VAL A 21 2.69 2.06 2.44
N VAL A 22 3.79 1.39 2.12
CA VAL A 22 4.75 0.85 3.08
C VAL A 22 6.14 1.37 2.81
N ASP A 23 6.89 1.61 3.87
CA ASP A 23 8.33 1.87 3.82
C ASP A 23 9.06 0.54 4.00
N LEU A 24 9.84 0.16 2.99
CA LEU A 24 10.68 -1.03 3.02
C LEU A 24 12.06 -0.65 2.53
N GLU A 25 13.06 -0.82 3.40
CA GLU A 25 14.46 -0.52 3.10
C GLU A 25 14.68 0.96 2.70
N GLY A 26 13.88 1.88 3.24
CA GLY A 26 13.95 3.31 2.93
C GLY A 26 13.21 3.71 1.66
N GLU A 27 12.53 2.76 1.00
CA GLU A 27 11.72 3.03 -0.18
C GLU A 27 10.23 2.89 0.12
N GLN A 28 9.46 3.88 -0.35
CA GLN A 28 8.00 3.80 -0.30
C GLN A 28 7.48 2.98 -1.47
N ARG A 29 6.67 1.96 -1.16
CA ARG A 29 6.12 1.01 -2.13
C ARG A 29 4.63 0.77 -1.90
N LEU A 30 3.91 0.44 -2.97
CA LEU A 30 2.47 0.19 -2.95
C LEU A 30 2.14 -1.30 -2.93
N PHE A 31 1.17 -1.68 -2.08
CA PHE A 31 0.68 -3.06 -1.98
C PHE A 31 -0.83 -3.08 -1.71
N LYS A 32 -1.49 -4.19 -2.05
CA LYS A 32 -2.81 -4.50 -1.51
C LYS A 32 -2.68 -5.25 -0.18
N SER A 33 -3.45 -4.85 0.82
CA SER A 33 -3.49 -5.50 2.12
C SER A 33 -4.37 -6.75 2.13
N HIS A 34 -3.91 -7.83 2.74
CA HIS A 34 -4.70 -9.02 3.04
C HIS A 34 -4.55 -9.36 4.53
N ARG A 35 -5.65 -9.31 5.28
CA ARG A 35 -5.66 -9.69 6.70
C ARG A 35 -5.93 -11.18 6.85
N ILE A 36 -4.99 -11.92 7.46
CA ILE A 36 -5.07 -13.37 7.68
C ILE A 36 -4.69 -13.65 9.13
N GLY A 37 -5.61 -14.19 9.92
CA GLY A 37 -5.35 -14.55 11.33
C GLY A 37 -4.80 -13.39 12.17
N GLY A 38 -5.32 -12.17 11.97
CA GLY A 38 -4.85 -10.96 12.66
C GLY A 38 -3.54 -10.37 12.14
N ARG A 39 -2.85 -11.03 11.21
CA ARG A 39 -1.60 -10.57 10.59
C ARG A 39 -1.88 -9.92 9.24
N LEU A 40 -0.98 -9.03 8.83
CA LEU A 40 -1.07 -8.31 7.56
C LEU A 40 -0.13 -8.93 6.51
N ARG A 41 -0.71 -9.39 5.41
CA ARG A 41 0.00 -9.84 4.21
C ARG A 41 -0.10 -8.75 3.15
N LEU A 42 1.01 -8.45 2.48
CA LEU A 42 1.08 -7.50 1.38
C LEU A 42 1.15 -8.25 0.06
N MET A 43 0.25 -7.89 -0.84
CA MET A 43 0.16 -8.41 -2.20
C MET A 43 0.70 -7.35 -3.16
N PRO A 44 1.73 -7.64 -3.97
CA PRO A 44 2.27 -6.69 -4.96
C PRO A 44 1.18 -6.22 -5.92
N THR A 45 1.18 -4.93 -6.27
CA THR A 45 0.26 -4.38 -7.27
C THR A 45 0.74 -4.59 -8.71
N VAL A 46 2.04 -4.80 -8.89
CA VAL A 46 2.73 -5.03 -10.16
C VAL A 46 3.94 -5.95 -9.94
N GLY A 47 4.39 -6.64 -10.99
CA GLY A 47 5.58 -7.50 -10.92
C GLY A 47 5.32 -8.88 -10.29
N PRO A 48 6.37 -9.53 -9.72
CA PRO A 48 6.29 -10.89 -9.20
C PRO A 48 5.18 -11.04 -8.15
N LYS A 49 4.46 -12.17 -8.17
CA LYS A 49 3.28 -12.42 -7.30
C LYS A 49 3.64 -12.83 -5.87
N GLU A 50 4.89 -12.68 -5.47
CA GLU A 50 5.34 -13.05 -4.14
C GLU A 50 4.81 -12.08 -3.09
N SER A 51 3.91 -12.60 -2.27
CA SER A 51 3.38 -11.86 -1.13
C SER A 51 4.36 -11.86 0.03
N ARG A 52 4.28 -10.84 0.88
CA ARG A 52 5.15 -10.71 2.06
C ARG A 52 4.34 -10.42 3.31
N TRP A 53 4.83 -10.86 4.47
CA TRP A 53 4.26 -10.42 5.75
C TRP A 53 4.77 -9.02 6.07
N ALA A 54 3.92 -8.18 6.66
CA ALA A 54 4.30 -6.85 7.12
C ALA A 54 4.03 -6.69 8.61
N ARG A 55 4.87 -5.88 9.25
CA ARG A 55 4.64 -5.34 10.59
C ARG A 55 3.85 -4.04 10.47
N ARG A 56 3.26 -3.59 11.57
CA ARG A 56 2.61 -2.29 11.63
C ARG A 56 3.59 -1.13 11.41
N SER A 57 4.85 -1.28 11.83
CA SER A 57 5.92 -0.29 11.65
C SER A 57 6.27 -0.04 10.18
N ASP A 58 5.99 -1.01 9.31
CA ASP A 58 6.30 -0.91 7.88
C ASP A 58 5.25 -0.03 7.18
N LEU A 59 4.07 0.12 7.77
CA LEU A 59 2.92 0.84 7.18
C LEU A 59 3.07 2.34 7.37
N ARG A 60 3.00 3.06 6.26
CA ARG A 60 2.89 4.52 6.27
C ARG A 60 1.44 4.98 6.32
N GLY A 61 0.54 4.31 5.59
CA GLY A 61 -0.88 4.65 5.59
C GLY A 61 -1.70 3.96 4.50
N VAL A 62 -3.00 4.25 4.49
CA VAL A 62 -3.97 3.76 3.52
C VAL A 62 -4.17 4.80 2.42
N VAL A 63 -4.14 4.38 1.16
CA VAL A 63 -4.50 5.25 0.04
C VAL A 63 -6.02 5.45 0.05
N VAL A 64 -6.45 6.69 0.22
CA VAL A 64 -7.89 7.06 0.30
C VAL A 64 -8.38 7.73 -0.98
N SER A 65 -7.48 8.19 -1.84
CA SER A 65 -7.82 8.72 -3.16
C SER A 65 -6.66 8.55 -4.15
N GLN A 66 -7.01 8.38 -5.43
CA GLN A 66 -6.08 8.31 -6.54
C GLN A 66 -6.59 9.24 -7.64
N ALA A 67 -5.74 10.16 -8.08
CA ALA A 67 -6.00 11.06 -9.20
C ALA A 67 -4.96 10.79 -10.30
N ARG A 68 -5.43 10.54 -11.53
CA ARG A 68 -4.54 10.42 -12.67
C ARG A 68 -4.11 11.80 -13.15
N ARG A 69 -2.81 12.04 -13.23
CA ARG A 69 -2.28 13.24 -13.88
C ARG A 69 -2.11 12.96 -15.36
N TYR A 70 -3.04 13.45 -16.17
CA TYR A 70 -2.81 13.57 -17.60
C TYR A 70 -1.83 14.74 -17.78
N GLY A 71 -0.70 14.50 -18.45
CA GLY A 71 0.31 15.54 -18.68
C GLY A 71 -0.30 16.77 -19.37
N VAL A 72 0.26 17.94 -19.07
CA VAL A 72 0.07 19.18 -19.85
C VAL A 72 1.11 19.21 -20.96
#